data_AF-A0A9P0FFU2-F1
#
_entry.id   AF-A0A9P0FFU2-F1
#
_cell.length_a   1.000
_cell.length_b   1.000
_cell.length_c   1.000
_cell.angle_alpha   90.00
_cell.angle_beta   90.00
_cell.angle_gamma   90.00
#
_symmetry.space_group_name_H-M   'P 1'
#
loop_
_entity.id
_entity.type
_entity.pdbx_description
1 polymer ?
#
loop_
_entity_poly.entity_id
_entity_poly.type
_entity_poly.pdbx_seq_one_letter_code
_entity_poly.pdbx_strand_id
1 'polypeptide(L)'
;MFFILLVFVMFANFMVNALIDPIDLIKSHSYPAERHFAVTDDGYIITIHRISRGKHLNKTGPPVLLGHGTGSSSADFLNAGPERGLGYILADSGFDVWIGNSRGNSYSTNHIKYNSEREAKAFYNFR
;
A
#
# COMPACT_ATOMS: atom_id res chain seq x y z
N MET A 1 -25.20 3.84 -23.54
CA MET A 1 -24.04 3.06 -24.07
C MET A 1 -22.70 3.60 -23.55
N PHE A 2 -22.39 4.89 -23.70
CA PHE A 2 -21.13 5.50 -23.21
C PHE A 2 -20.88 5.39 -21.69
N PHE A 3 -21.93 5.55 -20.86
CA PHE A 3 -21.78 5.46 -19.40
C PHE A 3 -21.41 4.04 -18.93
N ILE A 4 -21.98 3.00 -19.55
CA ILE A 4 -21.68 1.60 -19.23
C ILE A 4 -20.24 1.26 -19.64
N LEU A 5 -19.79 1.75 -20.79
CA LEU A 5 -18.40 1.58 -21.23
C LEU A 5 -17.41 2.30 -20.30
N LEU A 6 -17.75 3.51 -19.84
CA LEU A 6 -16.92 4.26 -18.88
C LEU A 6 -16.82 3.55 -17.53
N VAL A 7 -17.95 3.07 -16.98
CA VAL A 7 -17.96 2.30 -15.73
C VAL A 7 -17.15 1.01 -15.88
N PHE A 8 -17.27 0.32 -17.02
CA PHE A 8 -16.48 -0.87 -17.31
C PHE A 8 -14.97 -0.57 -17.38
N VAL A 9 -14.57 0.51 -18.05
CA VAL A 9 -13.14 0.91 -18.14
C VAL A 9 -12.60 1.31 -16.75
N MET A 10 -13.37 2.05 -15.96
CA MET A 10 -12.97 2.40 -14.58
C MET A 10 -12.83 1.15 -13.72
N PHE A 11 -13.77 0.21 -13.81
CA PHE A 11 -13.73 -1.05 -13.08
C PHE A 11 -12.56 -1.93 -13.52
N ALA A 12 -12.29 -2.02 -14.84
CA ALA A 12 -11.15 -2.77 -15.37
C ALA A 12 -9.82 -2.19 -14.88
N ASN A 13 -9.66 -0.85 -14.92
CA ASN A 13 -8.46 -0.18 -14.38
C ASN A 13 -8.31 -0.41 -12.88
N PHE A 14 -9.41 -0.36 -12.13
CA PHE A 14 -9.40 -0.67 -10.70
C PHE A 14 -8.94 -2.11 -10.45
N MET A 15 -9.49 -3.08 -11.17
CA MET A 15 -9.12 -4.49 -11.04
C MET A 15 -7.66 -4.74 -11.43
N VAL A 16 -7.17 -4.14 -12.51
CA VAL A 16 -5.76 -4.25 -12.91
C VAL A 16 -4.85 -3.67 -11.83
N ASN A 17 -5.14 -2.47 -11.32
CA ASN A 17 -4.33 -1.84 -10.27
C ASN A 17 -4.40 -2.63 -8.94
N ALA A 18 -5.55 -3.21 -8.60
CA ALA A 18 -5.72 -4.03 -7.40
C ALA A 18 -4.91 -5.34 -7.44
N LEU A 19 -4.55 -5.83 -8.63
CA LEU A 19 -3.73 -7.02 -8.81
C LEU A 19 -2.23 -6.71 -8.88
N ILE A 20 -1.84 -5.45 -9.08
CA ILE A 20 -0.44 -5.02 -9.15
C ILE A 20 0.08 -4.81 -7.72
N ASP A 21 1.28 -5.29 -7.46
CA ASP A 21 1.96 -5.03 -6.20
C ASP A 21 2.16 -3.51 -5.98
N PRO A 22 1.88 -2.96 -4.79
CA PRO A 22 2.00 -1.52 -4.55
C PRO A 22 3.36 -0.92 -4.92
N ILE A 23 4.46 -1.66 -4.77
CA ILE A 23 5.80 -1.21 -5.17
C ILE A 23 5.89 -1.03 -6.68
N ASP A 24 5.35 -1.99 -7.43
CA ASP A 24 5.36 -1.94 -8.89
C ASP A 24 4.44 -0.84 -9.40
N LEU A 25 3.29 -0.63 -8.76
CA LEU A 25 2.39 0.49 -9.07
C LEU A 25 3.08 1.85 -8.86
N ILE A 26 3.74 2.06 -7.72
CA ILE A 26 4.49 3.30 -7.45
C ILE A 26 5.60 3.51 -8.50
N LYS A 27 6.38 2.46 -8.81
CA LYS A 27 7.45 2.53 -9.81
C LYS A 27 6.93 2.82 -11.22
N SER A 28 5.79 2.25 -11.60
CA SER A 28 5.15 2.48 -12.90
C SER A 28 4.82 3.95 -13.15
N HIS A 29 4.66 4.74 -12.08
CA HIS A 29 4.44 6.18 -12.12
C HIS A 29 5.72 7.01 -11.91
N SER A 30 6.89 6.38 -11.97
CA SER A 30 8.21 6.98 -11.86
C SER A 30 8.55 7.57 -10.49
N TYR A 31 7.95 7.04 -9.41
CA TYR A 31 8.31 7.42 -8.04
C TYR A 31 9.34 6.45 -7.44
N PRO A 32 10.24 6.93 -6.56
CA PRO A 32 11.02 6.04 -5.71
C PRO A 32 10.09 5.20 -4.84
N ALA A 33 10.25 3.87 -4.88
CA ALA A 33 9.42 2.93 -4.15
C ALA A 33 10.29 2.00 -3.30
N GLU A 34 9.99 1.93 -2.01
CA GLU A 34 10.70 1.06 -1.07
C GLU A 34 9.71 0.19 -0.30
N ARG A 35 10.11 -1.06 -0.04
CA ARG A 35 9.40 -1.97 0.85
C ARG A 35 10.21 -2.17 2.11
N HIS A 36 9.58 -1.94 3.25
CA HIS A 36 10.14 -2.14 4.57
C HIS A 36 9.34 -3.19 5.33
N PHE A 37 9.99 -3.84 6.29
CA PHE A 37 9.36 -4.84 7.14
C PHE A 37 9.57 -4.49 8.61
N ALA A 38 8.52 -4.58 9.40
CA ALA A 38 8.58 -4.46 10.85
C ALA A 38 8.05 -5.74 11.49
N VAL A 39 8.74 -6.24 12.52
CA VAL A 39 8.28 -7.39 13.30
C VAL A 39 7.63 -6.86 14.58
N THR A 40 6.37 -7.23 14.82
CA THR A 40 5.67 -6.87 16.06
C THR A 40 6.12 -7.76 17.21
N ASP A 41 5.90 -7.33 18.46
CA ASP A 41 6.30 -8.10 19.65
C ASP A 41 5.68 -9.51 19.69
N ASP A 42 4.48 -9.65 19.14
CA ASP A 42 3.78 -10.93 19.02
C ASP A 42 4.07 -11.69 17.72
N GLY A 43 4.96 -11.17 16.87
CA GLY A 43 5.61 -11.93 15.81
C GLY A 43 5.03 -11.76 14.40
N TYR A 44 4.12 -10.82 14.16
CA TYR A 44 3.66 -10.51 12.81
C TYR A 44 4.71 -9.71 12.06
N ILE A 45 4.85 -9.99 10.77
CA ILE A 45 5.74 -9.27 9.87
C ILE A 45 4.87 -8.31 9.05
N ILE A 46 4.95 -7.03 9.39
CA ILE A 46 4.19 -5.94 8.77
C ILE A 46 4.97 -5.40 7.58
N THR A 47 4.36 -5.42 6.41
CA THR A 47 4.91 -4.78 5.22
C THR A 47 4.53 -3.30 5.19
N ILE A 48 5.50 -2.42 5.06
CA ILE A 48 5.30 -0.98 4.94
C ILE A 48 5.81 -0.54 3.57
N HIS A 49 4.96 0.14 2.81
CA HIS A 49 5.35 0.73 1.53
C HIS A 49 5.79 2.17 1.74
N ARG A 50 6.75 2.65 0.95
CA ARG A 50 7.27 4.01 1.10
C ARG A 50 7.51 4.68 -0.25
N ILE A 51 7.11 5.95 -0.34
CA ILE A 51 7.51 6.89 -1.39
C ILE A 51 8.43 7.93 -0.76
N SER A 52 9.75 7.78 -0.93
CA SER A 52 10.72 8.57 -0.17
C SER A 52 10.84 10.04 -0.60
N ARG A 53 10.24 10.41 -1.75
CA ARG A 53 10.09 11.78 -2.26
C ARG A 53 9.26 11.79 -3.54
N GLY A 54 8.77 12.96 -3.93
CA GLY A 54 8.16 13.20 -5.24
C GLY A 54 9.12 12.95 -6.41
N LYS A 55 8.57 12.55 -7.57
CA LYS A 55 9.34 12.11 -8.75
C LYS A 55 10.24 13.18 -9.37
N HIS A 56 9.95 14.47 -9.10
CA HIS A 56 10.76 15.61 -9.57
C HIS A 56 11.58 16.28 -8.46
N LEU A 57 11.65 15.65 -7.27
CA LEU A 57 12.37 16.18 -6.12
C LEU A 57 13.67 15.42 -5.87
N ASN A 58 14.69 16.14 -5.39
CA ASN A 58 16.03 15.60 -5.14
C ASN A 58 16.33 15.40 -3.64
N LYS A 59 15.37 15.68 -2.76
CA LYS A 59 15.50 15.53 -1.31
C LYS A 59 14.28 14.86 -0.70
N THR A 60 14.51 14.08 0.34
CA THR A 60 13.47 13.53 1.22
C THR A 60 13.09 14.59 2.25
N GLY A 61 11.79 14.79 2.45
CA GLY A 61 11.28 15.76 3.41
C GLY A 61 10.83 15.12 4.73
N PRO A 62 9.97 15.79 5.51
CA PRO A 62 9.50 15.26 6.79
C PRO A 62 8.60 14.03 6.59
N PRO A 63 8.66 13.04 7.50
CA PRO A 63 7.89 11.81 7.38
C PRO A 63 6.40 12.02 7.68
N VAL A 64 5.55 11.33 6.91
CA VAL A 64 4.11 11.18 7.15
C VAL A 64 3.77 9.69 7.08
N LEU A 65 3.00 9.20 8.06
CA LEU A 65 2.49 7.84 8.07
C LEU A 65 1.00 7.83 7.68
N LEU A 66 0.67 7.07 6.64
CA LEU A 66 -0.69 6.80 6.22
C LEU A 66 -1.13 5.43 6.74
N GLY A 67 -2.21 5.42 7.51
CA GLY A 67 -2.86 4.20 8.02
C GLY A 67 -4.22 4.01 7.38
N HIS A 68 -4.45 2.83 6.81
CA HIS A 68 -5.72 2.49 6.16
C HIS A 68 -6.83 2.16 7.17
N GLY A 69 -8.08 2.12 6.70
CA GLY A 69 -9.24 1.74 7.51
C GLY A 69 -9.47 0.22 7.58
N THR A 70 -10.55 -0.20 8.24
CA THR A 70 -10.96 -1.62 8.35
C THR A 70 -11.24 -2.22 6.97
N GLY A 71 -10.72 -3.41 6.70
CA GLY A 71 -10.95 -4.14 5.44
C GLY A 71 -10.16 -3.61 4.24
N SER A 72 -9.19 -2.73 4.47
CA SER A 72 -8.41 -2.04 3.45
C SER A 72 -6.91 -2.37 3.54
N SER A 73 -6.09 -1.70 2.73
CA SER A 73 -4.65 -1.86 2.67
C SER A 73 -3.95 -0.56 2.24
N SER A 74 -2.62 -0.58 2.20
CA SER A 74 -1.83 0.54 1.66
C SER A 74 -2.19 0.93 0.22
N ALA A 75 -2.79 0.03 -0.57
CA ALA A 75 -3.14 0.29 -1.96
C ALA A 75 -4.18 1.41 -2.13
N ASP A 76 -5.03 1.64 -1.13
CA ASP A 76 -6.09 2.66 -1.19
C ASP A 76 -5.53 4.08 -1.39
N PHE A 77 -4.32 4.33 -0.89
CA PHE A 77 -3.63 5.61 -1.05
C PHE A 77 -2.96 5.78 -2.42
N LEU A 78 -2.96 4.73 -3.25
CA LEU A 78 -2.21 4.63 -4.51
C LEU A 78 -3.11 4.38 -5.72
N ASN A 79 -4.21 3.64 -5.56
CA ASN A 79 -5.05 3.14 -6.67
C ASN A 79 -5.62 4.23 -7.58
N ALA A 80 -5.82 5.45 -7.05
CA ALA A 80 -6.32 6.59 -7.81
C ALA A 80 -5.27 7.27 -8.71
N GLY A 81 -4.02 6.76 -8.72
CA GLY A 81 -2.92 7.26 -9.54
C GLY A 81 -2.34 8.60 -9.06
N PRO A 82 -1.30 9.13 -9.74
CA PRO A 82 -0.52 10.27 -9.25
C PRO A 82 -1.30 11.57 -9.03
N GLU A 83 -2.38 11.78 -9.78
CA GLU A 83 -3.18 13.01 -9.70
C GLU A 83 -4.14 13.04 -8.50
N ARG A 84 -4.50 11.88 -7.94
CA ARG A 84 -5.57 11.76 -6.94
C ARG A 84 -5.23 10.88 -5.75
N GLY A 85 -4.25 10.00 -5.88
CA GLY A 85 -3.77 9.14 -4.80
C GLY A 85 -3.03 9.98 -3.75
N LEU A 86 -3.53 9.95 -2.52
CA LEU A 86 -2.97 10.74 -1.41
C LEU A 86 -1.47 10.49 -1.21
N GLY A 87 -0.99 9.25 -1.44
CA GLY A 87 0.42 8.93 -1.33
C GLY A 87 1.29 9.73 -2.30
N TYR A 88 0.84 9.87 -3.55
CA TYR A 88 1.55 10.65 -4.56
C TYR A 88 1.45 12.16 -4.32
N ILE A 89 0.27 12.64 -3.96
CA ILE A 89 0.03 14.06 -3.66
C ILE A 89 0.96 14.54 -2.54
N LEU A 90 1.09 13.75 -1.46
CA LEU A 90 2.00 14.08 -0.37
C LEU A 90 3.47 14.01 -0.79
N ALA A 91 3.87 12.99 -1.56
CA ALA A 91 5.24 12.88 -2.05
C ALA A 91 5.64 14.08 -2.92
N ASP A 92 4.79 14.48 -3.87
CA ASP A 92 5.01 15.66 -4.72
C ASP A 92 4.93 16.98 -3.94
N SER A 93 4.20 17.01 -2.83
CA SER A 93 4.20 18.12 -1.86
C SER A 93 5.47 18.16 -0.99
N GLY A 94 6.41 17.24 -1.19
CA GLY A 94 7.71 17.22 -0.53
C GLY A 94 7.77 16.43 0.77
N PHE A 95 6.82 15.55 1.06
CA PHE A 95 6.85 14.66 2.22
C PHE A 95 7.57 13.34 1.92
N ASP A 96 8.10 12.72 2.97
CA ASP A 96 8.53 11.33 2.99
C ASP A 96 7.35 10.45 3.40
N VAL A 97 6.76 9.72 2.45
CA VAL A 97 5.46 9.08 2.66
C VAL A 97 5.64 7.61 3.01
N TRP A 98 5.27 7.25 4.23
CA TRP A 98 5.21 5.89 4.73
C TRP A 98 3.75 5.42 4.72
N ILE A 99 3.49 4.24 4.16
CA ILE A 99 2.15 3.72 3.94
C ILE A 99 2.05 2.37 4.64
N GLY A 100 1.49 2.38 5.84
CA GLY A 100 1.41 1.23 6.73
C GLY A 100 0.36 0.23 6.28
N ASN A 101 0.60 -1.03 6.62
CA ASN A 101 -0.41 -2.09 6.55
C ASN A 101 -0.73 -2.63 7.94
N SER A 102 -1.93 -3.14 8.09
CA SER A 102 -2.34 -3.90 9.26
C SER A 102 -2.05 -5.38 9.06
N ARG A 103 -1.68 -6.07 10.15
CA ARG A 103 -1.56 -7.53 10.19
C ARG A 103 -2.80 -8.20 9.60
N GLY A 104 -2.57 -9.25 8.82
CA GLY A 104 -3.62 -10.05 8.19
C GLY A 104 -4.25 -9.44 6.93
N ASN A 105 -3.93 -8.20 6.55
CA ASN A 105 -4.34 -7.68 5.24
C ASN A 105 -3.50 -8.29 4.10
N SER A 106 -3.86 -8.00 2.85
CA SER A 106 -3.27 -8.58 1.64
C SER A 106 -1.74 -8.51 1.55
N TYR A 107 -1.10 -7.57 2.24
CA TYR A 107 0.35 -7.36 2.19
C TYR A 107 1.07 -7.77 3.49
N SER A 108 0.35 -8.17 4.53
CA SER A 108 0.93 -8.49 5.86
C SER A 108 0.36 -9.80 6.44
N THR A 109 0.43 -10.88 5.66
CA THR A 109 -0.01 -12.23 6.04
C THR A 109 1.11 -13.12 6.61
N ASN A 110 2.27 -12.55 6.92
CA ASN A 110 3.43 -13.28 7.42
C ASN A 110 3.57 -13.17 8.94
N HIS A 111 4.06 -14.23 9.55
CA HIS A 111 4.36 -14.30 10.99
C HIS A 111 5.58 -15.19 11.20
N ILE A 112 6.40 -14.89 12.23
CA ILE A 112 7.62 -15.65 12.55
C ILE A 112 7.38 -17.11 12.92
N LYS A 113 6.13 -17.51 13.20
CA LYS A 113 5.78 -18.81 13.78
C LYS A 113 4.63 -19.47 13.05
N TYR A 114 3.54 -18.73 12.82
CA TYR A 114 2.30 -19.29 12.29
C TYR A 114 2.15 -19.02 10.80
N ASN A 115 1.70 -20.02 10.04
CA ASN A 115 1.25 -19.80 8.67
C ASN A 115 -0.23 -19.38 8.63
N SER A 116 -0.57 -18.33 7.86
CA SER A 116 -1.92 -17.76 7.81
C SER A 116 -3.00 -18.71 7.31
N GLU A 117 -2.64 -19.72 6.51
CA GLU A 117 -3.58 -20.69 5.95
C GLU A 117 -3.67 -21.95 6.81
N ARG A 118 -2.52 -22.59 7.09
CA ARG A 118 -2.47 -23.86 7.83
C ARG A 118 -2.76 -23.71 9.32
N GLU A 119 -2.46 -22.56 9.90
CA GLU A 119 -2.59 -22.30 11.34
C GLU A 119 -3.48 -21.06 11.60
N ALA A 120 -4.48 -20.85 10.73
CA ALA A 120 -5.36 -19.67 10.73
C ALA A 120 -5.90 -19.29 12.13
N LYS A 121 -6.33 -20.27 12.94
CA LYS A 121 -6.84 -20.00 14.29
C LYS A 121 -5.79 -19.34 15.20
N ALA A 122 -4.53 -19.78 15.12
CA ALA A 122 -3.44 -19.17 15.87
C ALA A 122 -2.99 -17.85 15.24
N PHE A 123 -2.94 -17.81 13.90
CA PHE A 123 -2.53 -16.61 13.15
C PHE A 123 -3.51 -15.44 13.30
N TYR A 124 -4.82 -15.64 13.41
CA TYR A 124 -5.80 -14.55 13.52
C TYR A 124 -6.23 -14.27 14.97
N ASN A 125 -5.55 -14.85 15.95
CA ASN A 125 -5.76 -14.56 17.37
C ASN A 125 -4.93 -13.33 17.80
N PHE A 126 -5.32 -12.16 17.28
CA PHE A 126 -4.69 -10.89 17.62
C PHE A 126 -4.82 -10.59 19.12
N ARG A 127 -3.75 -10.08 19.73
CA ARG A 127 -3.69 -9.72 21.16
C ARG A 127 -3.70 -8.21 21.35
#